data_AF-A0A562I4J9-F1
#
_entry.id   AF-A0A562I4J9-F1
#
_cell.length_a   1.000
_cell.length_b   1.000
_cell.length_c   1.000
_cell.angle_alpha   90.00
_cell.angle_beta   90.00
_cell.angle_gamma   90.00
#
_symmetry.space_group_name_H-M   'P 1'
#
loop_
_entity.id
_entity.type
_entity.pdbx_description
1 polymer ?
#
loop_
_entity_poly.entity_id
_entity_poly.type
_entity_poly.pdbx_seq_one_letter_code
_entity_poly.pdbx_strand_id
1 'polypeptide(L)'
;MVYRYFYDCEFIEDGRTVDLVSIGVVDEHGREFYAVSTEFDDSRAVPWVRRNVLDKLPSPADRSWRSRERIRDDLYEFLVEPIRGRPDEELELWAWYAAYDHVVLAQLWGAMPALPREIPRFTKDLRQLWDDRGRPRLPQAAAARHDALVDARHNLARWRAMTAR
;
A
#
# COMPACT_ATOMS: atom_id res chain seq x y z
N MET A 1 -18.09 5.80 -11.97
CA MET A 1 -16.75 5.56 -12.56
C MET A 1 -15.83 5.01 -11.48
N VAL A 2 -14.77 4.30 -11.82
CA VAL A 2 -13.88 3.70 -10.82
C VAL A 2 -12.62 4.54 -10.68
N TYR A 3 -12.21 4.83 -9.45
CA TYR A 3 -10.94 5.47 -9.11
C TYR A 3 -10.02 4.45 -8.44
N ARG A 4 -8.91 4.09 -9.11
CA ARG A 4 -8.03 3.00 -8.63
C ARG A 4 -6.80 3.52 -7.92
N TYR A 5 -6.52 2.86 -6.79
CA TYR A 5 -5.26 2.98 -6.07
C TYR A 5 -4.48 1.67 -6.12
N PHE A 6 -3.17 1.78 -6.21
CA PHE A 6 -2.20 0.70 -6.13
C PHE A 6 -1.31 0.96 -4.94
N TYR A 7 -1.18 -0.01 -4.05
CA TYR A 7 -0.40 0.17 -2.84
C TYR A 7 0.44 -1.05 -2.50
N ASP A 8 1.33 -0.84 -1.54
CA ASP A 8 2.19 -1.84 -0.92
C ASP A 8 2.50 -1.38 0.51
N CYS A 9 2.67 -2.32 1.42
CA CYS A 9 3.05 -2.08 2.79
C CYS A 9 4.27 -2.92 3.17
N GLU A 10 5.21 -2.29 3.86
CA GLU A 10 6.26 -3.00 4.58
C GLU A 10 5.87 -3.12 6.05
N PHE A 11 6.10 -4.30 6.65
CA PHE A 11 5.69 -4.58 8.02
C PHE A 11 6.57 -5.63 8.70
N ILE A 12 6.53 -5.66 10.03
CA ILE A 12 7.10 -6.75 10.85
C ILE A 12 5.93 -7.62 11.30
N GLU A 13 5.94 -8.90 10.92
CA GLU A 13 4.92 -9.87 11.34
C GLU A 13 5.54 -11.03 12.11
N ASP A 14 4.79 -11.59 13.06
CA ASP A 14 5.24 -12.68 13.94
C ASP A 14 4.22 -13.83 14.06
N GLY A 15 3.31 -13.94 13.10
CA GLY A 15 2.19 -14.88 13.11
C GLY A 15 1.07 -14.52 14.08
N ARG A 16 1.15 -13.38 14.79
CA ARG A 16 0.09 -12.86 15.67
C ARG A 16 -0.29 -11.42 15.34
N THR A 17 0.71 -10.59 15.10
CA THR A 17 0.59 -9.16 14.84
C THR A 17 1.22 -8.82 13.50
N VAL A 18 0.76 -7.71 12.90
CA VAL A 18 1.32 -7.13 11.69
C VAL A 18 1.60 -5.66 12.00
N ASP A 19 2.87 -5.34 12.25
CA ASP A 19 3.31 -4.02 12.69
C ASP A 19 3.80 -3.20 11.49
N LEU A 20 3.12 -2.09 11.18
CA LEU A 20 3.36 -1.30 9.97
C LEU A 20 4.69 -0.58 10.06
N VAL A 21 5.60 -0.87 9.12
CA VAL A 21 6.84 -0.11 8.93
C VAL A 21 6.59 1.06 7.98
N SER A 22 6.06 0.81 6.78
CA SER A 22 5.78 1.88 5.81
C SER A 22 4.65 1.50 4.85
N ILE A 23 4.05 2.51 4.23
CA ILE A 23 3.00 2.35 3.22
C ILE A 23 3.26 3.29 2.05
N GLY A 24 3.18 2.76 0.83
CA GLY A 24 3.22 3.51 -0.42
C GLY A 24 1.93 3.33 -1.18
N VAL A 25 1.36 4.42 -1.71
CA VAL A 25 0.12 4.39 -2.49
C VAL A 25 0.27 5.30 -3.70
N VAL A 26 -0.16 4.83 -4.87
CA VAL A 26 -0.26 5.63 -6.09
C VAL A 26 -1.64 5.45 -6.72
N ASP A 27 -2.13 6.47 -7.41
CA ASP A 27 -3.33 6.33 -8.25
C ASP A 27 -3.01 6.23 -9.75
N GLU A 28 -4.04 5.97 -10.55
CA GLU A 28 -3.91 5.90 -12.01
C GLU A 28 -3.61 7.25 -12.70
N HIS A 29 -3.73 8.36 -11.95
CA HIS A 29 -3.56 9.75 -12.41
C HIS A 29 -2.23 10.39 -11.98
N GLY A 30 -1.39 9.67 -11.22
CA GLY A 30 -0.06 10.09 -10.83
C GLY A 30 0.04 10.82 -9.49
N ARG A 31 -0.99 10.83 -8.64
CA ARG A 31 -0.80 11.25 -7.25
C ARG A 31 -0.17 10.12 -6.45
N GLU A 32 0.65 10.49 -5.46
CA GLU A 32 1.43 9.56 -4.67
C GLU A 32 1.35 9.92 -3.19
N PHE A 33 1.36 8.88 -2.36
CA PHE A 33 1.44 8.96 -0.92
C PHE A 33 2.50 8.00 -0.42
N TYR A 34 3.35 8.46 0.49
CA TYR A 34 4.33 7.62 1.18
C TYR A 34 4.50 8.09 2.62
N ALA A 35 4.53 7.12 3.53
CA ALA A 35 4.83 7.37 4.93
C ALA A 35 5.51 6.16 5.58
N VAL A 36 6.36 6.45 6.57
CA VAL A 36 7.02 5.48 7.44
C VAL A 36 6.49 5.70 8.85
N SER A 37 6.06 4.63 9.53
CA SER A 37 5.57 4.72 10.89
C SER A 37 6.72 5.00 11.85
N THR A 38 6.52 5.90 12.80
CA THR A 38 7.44 6.10 13.94
C THR A 38 7.18 5.15 15.10
N GLU A 39 6.24 4.22 14.96
CA GLU A 39 5.71 3.43 16.08
C GLU A 39 6.00 1.92 16.01
N PHE A 40 6.60 1.44 14.91
CA PHE A 40 6.97 0.03 14.81
C PHE A 40 8.15 -0.32 15.72
N ASP A 41 8.16 -1.53 16.26
CA ASP A 41 9.26 -2.02 17.08
C ASP A 41 10.34 -2.69 16.22
N ASP A 42 11.39 -1.93 15.88
CA ASP A 42 12.50 -2.38 15.04
C ASP A 42 13.34 -3.52 15.68
N SER A 43 13.24 -3.70 16.99
CA SER A 43 13.93 -4.78 17.71
C SER A 43 13.35 -6.15 17.38
N ARG A 44 12.10 -6.19 16.90
CA ARG A 44 11.41 -7.41 16.45
C ARG A 44 11.72 -7.78 15.00
N ALA A 45 12.45 -6.93 14.27
CA ALA A 45 12.80 -7.20 12.88
C ALA A 45 13.81 -8.36 12.76
N VAL A 46 13.42 -9.41 12.05
CA VAL A 46 14.33 -10.49 11.67
C VAL A 46 15.44 -9.98 10.73
N PRO A 47 16.59 -10.68 10.62
CA PRO A 47 17.70 -10.21 9.79
C PRO A 47 17.35 -9.95 8.32
N TRP A 48 16.35 -10.66 7.79
CA TRP A 48 15.85 -10.42 6.44
C TRP A 48 15.16 -9.06 6.31
N VAL A 49 14.26 -8.70 7.25
CA VAL A 49 13.54 -7.41 7.25
C VAL A 49 14.52 -6.27 7.44
N ARG A 50 15.49 -6.41 8.35
CA ARG A 50 16.50 -5.35 8.57
C ARG A 50 17.25 -5.00 7.28
N ARG A 51 17.83 -6.00 6.60
CA ARG A 51 18.61 -5.79 5.37
C ARG A 51 17.80 -5.35 4.18
N ASN A 52 16.57 -5.85 4.04
CA ASN A 52 15.79 -5.61 2.84
C ASN A 52 14.83 -4.43 2.97
N VAL A 53 14.42 -4.06 4.18
CA VAL A 53 13.41 -3.02 4.43
C VAL A 53 14.03 -1.86 5.21
N LEU A 54 14.49 -2.12 6.45
CA LEU A 54 14.90 -1.05 7.36
C LEU A 54 16.09 -0.25 6.84
N ASP A 55 17.07 -0.92 6.22
CA ASP A 55 18.26 -0.27 5.65
C ASP A 55 17.94 0.62 4.43
N LYS A 56 16.72 0.54 3.88
CA LYS A 56 16.26 1.36 2.75
C LYS A 56 15.37 2.52 3.18
N LEU A 57 15.02 2.60 4.46
CA LEU A 57 14.18 3.68 4.95
C LEU A 57 14.89 5.04 4.79
N PRO A 58 14.14 6.11 4.57
CA PRO A 58 14.70 7.45 4.48
C PRO A 58 15.34 7.87 5.80
N SER A 59 16.17 8.90 5.73
CA SER A 59 16.80 9.51 6.92
C SER A 59 15.76 9.80 8.00
N PRO A 60 16.06 9.62 9.30
CA PRO A 60 15.11 9.93 10.39
C PRO A 60 14.60 11.37 10.42
N ALA A 61 15.28 12.31 9.74
CA ALA A 61 14.84 13.70 9.60
C ALA A 61 13.84 13.92 8.42
N ASP A 62 13.57 12.88 7.63
CA ASP A 62 12.63 12.95 6.51
C ASP A 62 11.18 13.15 7.01
N ARG A 63 10.39 13.92 6.26
CA ARG A 63 8.99 14.23 6.58
C ARG A 63 8.05 13.04 6.32
N SER A 64 8.54 11.98 5.69
CA SER A 64 7.80 10.73 5.53
C SER A 64 7.56 10.02 6.86
N TRP A 65 8.40 10.25 7.88
CA TRP A 65 8.24 9.69 9.22
C TRP A 65 7.05 10.32 9.93
N ARG A 66 6.05 9.51 10.28
CA ARG A 66 4.77 9.95 10.86
C ARG A 66 4.25 8.96 11.90
N SER A 67 3.50 9.46 12.88
CA SER A 67 2.71 8.61 13.77
C SER A 67 1.64 7.85 12.96
N ARG A 68 1.20 6.69 13.46
CA ARG A 68 0.10 5.91 12.87
C ARG A 68 -1.18 6.73 12.76
N GLU A 69 -1.45 7.57 13.77
CA GLU A 69 -2.58 8.51 13.73
C GLU A 69 -2.46 9.47 12.55
N ARG A 70 -1.28 10.06 12.33
CA ARG A 70 -1.07 10.97 11.22
C ARG A 70 -1.13 10.26 9.87
N ILE A 71 -0.59 9.04 9.77
CA ILE A 71 -0.71 8.20 8.57
C ILE A 71 -2.18 7.91 8.26
N ARG A 72 -2.98 7.51 9.27
CA ARG A 72 -4.42 7.26 9.13
C ARG A 72 -5.15 8.46 8.54
N ASP A 73 -4.93 9.65 9.10
CA ASP A 73 -5.64 10.86 8.70
C ASP A 73 -5.22 11.33 7.31
N ASP A 74 -3.91 11.38 7.04
CA ASP A 74 -3.39 11.80 5.74
C ASP A 74 -3.75 10.80 4.63
N LEU A 75 -3.73 9.50 4.92
CA LEU A 75 -4.13 8.45 3.98
C LEU A 75 -5.63 8.52 3.68
N TYR A 76 -6.48 8.75 4.68
CA TYR A 76 -7.91 8.93 4.46
C TYR A 76 -8.18 10.10 3.51
N GLU A 77 -7.59 11.26 3.79
CA GLU A 77 -7.73 12.45 2.93
C GLU A 77 -7.21 12.17 1.52
N PHE A 78 -6.04 11.53 1.39
CA PHE A 78 -5.49 11.15 0.10
C PHE A 78 -6.46 10.26 -0.68
N LEU A 79 -6.97 9.18 -0.07
CA LEU A 79 -7.85 8.21 -0.73
C LEU A 79 -9.18 8.83 -1.16
N VAL A 80 -9.78 9.66 -0.30
CA VAL A 80 -11.16 10.16 -0.49
C VAL A 80 -11.24 11.45 -1.30
N GLU A 81 -10.17 12.26 -1.35
CA GLU A 81 -10.18 13.56 -2.05
C GLU A 81 -10.77 13.51 -3.47
N PRO A 82 -10.38 12.57 -4.37
CA PRO A 82 -10.86 12.60 -5.75
C PRO A 82 -12.35 12.26 -5.88
N ILE A 83 -12.87 11.43 -4.98
CA ILE A 83 -14.26 10.94 -5.00
C ILE A 83 -15.19 11.78 -4.13
N ARG A 84 -14.67 12.78 -3.41
CA ARG A 84 -15.44 13.62 -2.49
C ARG A 84 -16.53 14.38 -3.25
N GLY A 85 -17.78 14.18 -2.84
CA GLY A 85 -18.94 14.78 -3.50
C GLY A 85 -19.31 14.15 -4.85
N ARG A 86 -18.74 12.98 -5.18
CA ARG A 86 -19.00 12.25 -6.42
C ARG A 86 -19.61 10.88 -6.11
N PRO A 87 -20.94 10.81 -5.85
CA PRO A 87 -21.59 9.60 -5.36
C PRO A 87 -21.56 8.42 -6.35
N ASP A 88 -21.35 8.71 -7.64
CA ASP A 88 -21.23 7.70 -8.69
C ASP A 88 -19.77 7.22 -8.89
N GLU A 89 -18.81 7.73 -8.11
CA GLU A 89 -17.43 7.27 -8.13
C GLU A 89 -17.14 6.23 -7.04
N GLU A 90 -16.58 5.09 -7.44
CA GLU A 90 -16.19 4.01 -6.55
C GLU A 90 -14.67 3.94 -6.42
N LEU A 91 -14.18 3.83 -5.18
CA LEU A 91 -12.77 3.60 -4.89
C LEU A 91 -12.43 2.11 -5.03
N GLU A 92 -11.36 1.79 -5.73
CA GLU A 92 -10.78 0.44 -5.73
C GLU A 92 -9.36 0.44 -5.16
N LEU A 93 -9.09 -0.54 -4.30
CA LEU A 93 -7.75 -0.84 -3.80
C LEU A 93 -7.18 -2.04 -4.55
N TRP A 94 -5.92 -1.93 -4.99
CA TRP A 94 -5.17 -2.98 -5.66
C TRP A 94 -3.79 -3.16 -5.01
N ALA A 95 -3.39 -4.41 -4.76
CA ALA A 95 -2.04 -4.75 -4.32
C ALA A 95 -1.64 -6.13 -4.90
N TRP A 96 -0.37 -6.46 -4.83
CA TRP A 96 0.16 -7.74 -5.31
C TRP A 96 0.42 -8.67 -4.12
N TYR A 97 -0.33 -9.77 -4.00
CA TYR A 97 -0.41 -10.58 -2.77
C TYR A 97 -0.99 -9.83 -1.57
N ALA A 98 -2.18 -9.27 -1.75
CA ALA A 98 -2.74 -8.18 -0.95
C ALA A 98 -3.16 -8.49 0.50
N ALA A 99 -3.05 -9.74 0.96
CA ALA A 99 -3.73 -10.18 2.17
C ALA A 99 -3.24 -9.44 3.43
N TYR A 100 -1.94 -9.47 3.70
CA TYR A 100 -1.36 -8.80 4.86
C TYR A 100 -1.38 -7.27 4.70
N ASP A 101 -1.16 -6.77 3.48
CA ASP A 101 -1.26 -5.34 3.16
C ASP A 101 -2.65 -4.77 3.50
N HIS A 102 -3.71 -5.52 3.18
CA HIS A 102 -5.08 -5.09 3.51
C HIS A 102 -5.31 -5.07 5.03
N VAL A 103 -4.83 -6.09 5.75
CA VAL A 103 -4.95 -6.14 7.21
C VAL A 103 -4.25 -4.95 7.85
N VAL A 104 -2.99 -4.69 7.48
CA VAL A 104 -2.18 -3.64 8.12
C VAL A 104 -2.68 -2.23 7.76
N LEU A 105 -3.19 -2.03 6.53
CA LEU A 105 -3.88 -0.80 6.14
C LEU A 105 -5.13 -0.59 7.00
N ALA A 106 -6.01 -1.59 7.08
CA ALA A 106 -7.26 -1.47 7.82
C ALA A 106 -7.03 -1.24 9.33
N GLN A 107 -5.97 -1.84 9.89
CA GLN A 107 -5.57 -1.66 11.29
C GLN A 107 -5.09 -0.23 11.64
N LEU A 108 -4.89 0.67 10.66
CA LEU A 108 -4.73 2.10 10.94
C LEU A 108 -5.99 2.71 11.60
N TRP A 109 -7.16 2.14 11.36
CA TRP A 109 -8.43 2.52 12.01
C TRP A 109 -8.82 1.58 13.17
N GLY A 110 -7.99 0.59 13.50
CA GLY A 110 -8.27 -0.39 14.55
C GLY A 110 -9.10 -1.57 14.04
N ALA A 111 -10.20 -1.88 14.72
CA ALA A 111 -11.06 -3.00 14.34
C ALA A 111 -11.86 -2.70 13.05
N MET A 112 -12.20 -3.73 12.27
CA MET A 112 -12.90 -3.59 10.99
C MET A 112 -14.16 -2.68 11.00
N PRO A 113 -15.00 -2.65 12.06
CA PRO A 113 -16.15 -1.74 12.11
C PRO A 113 -15.78 -0.24 12.10
N ALA A 114 -14.55 0.12 12.48
CA ALA A 114 -14.07 1.49 12.49
C ALA A 114 -13.49 1.95 11.13
N LEU A 115 -13.34 1.03 10.16
CA LEU A 115 -12.88 1.39 8.81
C LEU A 115 -13.93 2.31 8.14
N PRO A 116 -13.53 3.50 7.61
CA PRO A 116 -14.45 4.42 6.96
C PRO A 116 -15.27 3.78 5.85
N ARG A 117 -16.48 4.29 5.61
CA ARG A 117 -17.42 3.69 4.66
C ARG A 117 -16.94 3.77 3.22
N GLU A 118 -16.19 4.82 2.91
CA GLU A 118 -15.59 5.12 1.62
C GLU A 118 -14.45 4.15 1.26
N ILE A 119 -13.79 3.54 2.24
CA ILE A 119 -12.71 2.59 2.02
C ILE A 119 -13.29 1.18 1.83
N PRO A 120 -12.99 0.47 0.72
CA PRO A 120 -13.44 -0.89 0.48
C PRO A 120 -12.98 -1.88 1.56
N ARG A 121 -13.83 -2.88 1.86
CA ARG A 121 -13.53 -3.94 2.85
C ARG A 121 -12.72 -5.11 2.25
N PHE A 122 -12.20 -4.91 1.05
CA PHE A 122 -11.33 -5.87 0.39
C PHE A 122 -10.38 -5.11 -0.53
N THR A 123 -9.21 -5.71 -0.75
CA THR A 123 -8.27 -5.29 -1.78
C THR A 123 -8.32 -6.29 -2.92
N LYS A 124 -8.35 -5.80 -4.16
CA LYS A 124 -8.25 -6.64 -5.35
C LYS A 124 -6.81 -7.09 -5.56
N ASP A 125 -6.63 -8.37 -5.85
CA ASP A 125 -5.30 -8.94 -5.97
C ASP A 125 -4.79 -8.92 -7.41
N LEU A 126 -3.71 -8.16 -7.66
CA LEU A 126 -3.07 -8.08 -8.97
C LEU A 126 -2.42 -9.40 -9.40
N ARG A 127 -1.95 -10.22 -8.46
CA ARG A 127 -1.41 -11.54 -8.77
C ARG A 127 -2.51 -12.43 -9.32
N GLN A 128 -3.71 -12.37 -8.75
CA GLN A 128 -4.87 -13.11 -9.27
C GLN A 128 -5.21 -12.64 -10.68
N LEU A 129 -5.29 -11.33 -10.91
CA LEU A 129 -5.51 -10.78 -12.25
C LEU A 129 -4.44 -11.27 -13.26
N TRP A 130 -3.18 -11.36 -12.84
CA TRP A 130 -2.10 -11.87 -13.69
C TRP A 130 -2.30 -13.34 -14.08
N ASP A 131 -2.77 -14.19 -13.17
CA ASP A 131 -3.16 -15.58 -13.50
C ASP A 131 -4.33 -15.60 -14.49
N ASP A 132 -5.38 -14.82 -14.24
CA ASP A 132 -6.59 -14.77 -15.06
C ASP A 132 -6.31 -14.29 -16.49
N ARG A 133 -5.22 -13.54 -16.70
CA ARG A 133 -4.76 -13.06 -18.02
C ARG A 133 -3.79 -13.99 -18.72
N GLY A 134 -3.59 -15.21 -18.21
CA GLY A 134 -2.69 -16.19 -18.82
C GLY A 134 -1.21 -15.87 -18.60
N ARG A 135 -0.88 -15.16 -17.51
CA ARG A 135 0.48 -14.88 -17.07
C ARG A 135 1.35 -14.13 -18.10
N PRO A 136 0.88 -12.98 -18.64
CA PRO A 136 1.65 -12.20 -19.61
C PRO A 136 2.99 -11.73 -19.03
N ARG A 137 3.95 -11.41 -19.89
CA ARG A 137 5.23 -10.84 -19.44
C ARG A 137 4.99 -9.48 -18.79
N LEU A 138 5.45 -9.33 -17.55
CA LEU A 138 5.35 -8.07 -16.79
C LEU A 138 6.64 -7.24 -16.92
N PRO A 139 6.57 -5.91 -16.68
CA PRO A 139 7.76 -5.09 -16.53
C PRO A 139 8.70 -5.65 -15.46
N GLN A 140 10.01 -5.44 -15.63
CA GLN A 140 10.95 -5.76 -14.55
C GLN A 140 10.78 -4.75 -13.41
N ALA A 141 10.81 -5.24 -12.18
CA ALA A 141 10.84 -4.39 -11.01
C ALA A 141 12.12 -3.54 -11.00
N ALA A 142 12.02 -2.30 -10.53
CA ALA A 142 13.19 -1.46 -10.30
C ALA A 142 14.15 -2.12 -9.29
N ALA A 143 15.42 -1.70 -9.28
CA ALA A 143 16.42 -2.25 -8.37
C ALA A 143 16.10 -2.03 -6.87
N ALA A 144 15.33 -0.98 -6.55
CA ALA A 144 14.91 -0.63 -5.19
C ALA A 144 13.62 -1.37 -4.77
N ARG A 145 13.61 -2.72 -4.83
CA ARG A 145 12.53 -3.53 -4.24
C ARG A 145 12.50 -3.36 -2.72
N HIS A 146 11.35 -3.56 -2.08
CA HIS A 146 11.13 -3.40 -0.65
C HIS A 146 11.21 -1.94 -0.17
N ASP A 147 10.83 -1.05 -1.06
CA ASP A 147 10.43 0.32 -0.78
C ASP A 147 8.97 0.40 -1.20
N ALA A 148 8.08 0.61 -0.23
CA ALA A 148 6.64 0.51 -0.44
C ALA A 148 6.12 1.44 -1.56
N LEU A 149 6.72 2.62 -1.76
CA LEU A 149 6.31 3.51 -2.85
C LEU A 149 6.81 3.01 -4.21
N VAL A 150 8.03 2.49 -4.27
CA VAL A 150 8.56 1.87 -5.49
C VAL A 150 7.72 0.66 -5.89
N ASP A 151 7.33 -0.17 -4.92
CA ASP A 151 6.52 -1.36 -5.16
C ASP A 151 5.06 -1.00 -5.53
N ALA A 152 4.47 0.03 -4.93
CA ALA A 152 3.17 0.59 -5.35
C ALA A 152 3.20 1.10 -6.81
N ARG A 153 4.23 1.85 -7.21
CA ARG A 153 4.44 2.27 -8.61
C ARG A 153 4.57 1.06 -9.53
N HIS A 154 5.27 0.02 -9.08
CA HIS A 154 5.43 -1.20 -9.85
C HIS A 154 4.10 -1.96 -9.99
N ASN A 155 3.24 -1.96 -8.97
CA ASN A 155 1.88 -2.50 -9.03
C ASN A 155 1.03 -1.80 -10.10
N LEU A 156 1.08 -0.46 -10.18
CA LEU A 156 0.44 0.30 -11.27
C LEU A 156 1.02 -0.07 -12.65
N ALA A 157 2.34 -0.25 -12.76
CA ALA A 157 2.97 -0.66 -14.02
C ALA A 157 2.52 -2.06 -14.47
N ARG A 158 2.40 -3.01 -13.53
CA ARG A 158 1.85 -4.35 -13.80
C ARG A 158 0.41 -4.28 -14.29
N TRP A 159 -0.43 -3.50 -13.59
CA TRP A 159 -1.80 -3.26 -14.01
C TRP A 159 -1.88 -2.77 -15.46
N ARG A 160 -1.15 -1.69 -15.77
CA ARG A 160 -1.11 -1.12 -17.12
C ARG A 160 -0.66 -2.14 -18.18
N ALA A 161 0.36 -2.94 -17.89
CA ALA A 161 0.82 -3.99 -18.80
C ALA A 161 -0.23 -5.09 -19.04
N MET A 162 -1.07 -5.37 -18.05
CA MET A 162 -2.12 -6.38 -18.16
C MET A 162 -3.41 -5.85 -18.78
N THR A 163 -3.67 -4.54 -18.73
CA THR A 163 -4.92 -3.91 -19.20
C THR A 163 -4.77 -3.04 -20.45
N ALA A 164 -3.54 -2.77 -20.90
CA ALA A 164 -3.30 -2.16 -22.20
C ALA A 164 -3.92 -3.05 -23.29
N ARG A 165 -4.71 -2.43 -24.17
CA ARG A 165 -5.29 -3.09 -25.35
C ARG A 165 -4.26 -3.18 -26.46
#